data_AF-A0AAD9FGG5-F1
#
_entry.id   AF-A0AAD9FGG5-F1
#
_cell.length_a   1.000
_cell.length_b   1.000
_cell.length_c   1.000
_cell.angle_alpha   90.00
_cell.angle_beta   90.00
_cell.angle_gamma   90.00
#
_symmetry.space_group_name_H-M   'P 1'
#
loop_
_entity.id
_entity.type
_entity.pdbx_description
1 polymer ?
#
loop_
_entity_poly.entity_id
_entity_poly.type
_entity_poly.pdbx_seq_one_letter_code
_entity_poly.pdbx_strand_id
1 'polypeptide(L)'
;MSNYRPLSLLNNDYKVFAKILAFRLEEVIPSLVNLDQLDTKYIYVCHAELNAIMNKNSADLKGCSIYVTLFPCNECAKLIIQAGMKEVVYLCDKYHGSLETQAAKRMFKQAKIPFREFPPKETEVVLKLKSV
;
A
#
# COMPACT_ATOMS: atom_id res chain seq x y z
N MET A 1 -4.05 41.19 -37.17
CA MET A 1 -3.68 41.98 -35.98
C MET A 1 -3.71 41.03 -34.79
N SER A 2 -2.56 40.75 -34.18
CA SER A 2 -2.51 39.95 -32.95
C SER A 2 -3.14 40.77 -31.83
N ASN A 3 -4.17 40.23 -31.19
CA ASN A 3 -4.83 40.85 -30.04
C ASN A 3 -3.86 40.87 -28.86
N TYR A 4 -2.98 41.88 -28.81
CA TYR A 4 -2.05 42.08 -27.70
C TYR A 4 -2.84 42.42 -26.44
N ARG A 5 -2.83 41.50 -25.46
CA ARG A 5 -3.37 41.72 -24.12
C ARG A 5 -2.21 42.05 -23.17
N PRO A 6 -2.20 43.21 -22.51
CA PRO A 6 -1.15 43.57 -21.56
C PRO A 6 -0.98 42.51 -20.47
N LEU A 7 0.26 42.23 -20.08
CA LEU A 7 0.60 41.21 -19.09
C LEU A 7 -0.11 41.45 -17.74
N SER A 8 -0.38 42.70 -17.38
CA SER A 8 -1.14 43.09 -16.19
C SER A 8 -2.62 42.67 -16.22
N LEU A 9 -3.24 42.62 -17.40
CA LEU A 9 -4.63 42.18 -17.58
C LEU A 9 -4.73 40.65 -17.55
N LEU A 10 -3.79 39.96 -18.21
CA LEU A 10 -3.59 38.51 -18.03
C LEU A 10 -3.38 38.14 -16.55
N ASN A 11 -2.70 39.03 -15.81
CA ASN A 11 -2.48 38.84 -14.39
C ASN A 11 -3.75 38.95 -13.51
N ASN A 12 -4.73 39.74 -13.93
CA ASN A 12 -6.01 39.79 -13.23
C ASN A 12 -6.93 38.64 -13.66
N ASP A 13 -6.90 38.28 -14.94
CA ASP A 13 -7.68 37.16 -15.47
C ASP A 13 -7.30 35.84 -14.78
N TYR A 14 -5.99 35.57 -14.56
CA TYR A 14 -5.60 34.36 -13.82
C TYR A 14 -6.09 34.39 -12.38
N LYS A 15 -6.12 35.55 -11.71
CA LYS A 15 -6.57 35.66 -10.31
C LYS A 15 -8.05 35.34 -10.21
N VAL A 16 -8.84 35.85 -11.14
CA VAL A 16 -10.28 35.58 -11.20
C VAL A 16 -10.51 34.10 -11.49
N PHE A 17 -9.81 33.53 -12.48
CA PHE A 17 -9.95 32.12 -12.83
C PHE A 17 -9.50 31.19 -11.70
N ALA A 18 -8.37 31.48 -11.07
CA ALA A 18 -7.86 30.72 -9.92
C ALA A 18 -8.84 30.80 -8.74
N LYS A 19 -9.45 31.96 -8.48
CA LYS A 19 -10.44 32.12 -7.41
C LYS A 19 -11.72 31.34 -7.69
N ILE A 20 -12.20 31.34 -8.94
CA ILE A 20 -13.36 30.54 -9.37
C ILE A 20 -13.05 29.05 -9.22
N LEU A 21 -11.86 28.61 -9.68
CA LEU A 21 -11.43 27.22 -9.57
C LEU A 21 -11.30 26.80 -8.10
N ALA A 22 -10.70 27.63 -7.25
CA ALA A 22 -10.59 27.37 -5.82
C ALA A 22 -11.96 27.22 -5.16
N PHE A 23 -12.91 28.12 -5.46
CA PHE A 23 -14.26 28.04 -4.90
C PHE A 23 -14.98 26.76 -5.33
N ARG A 24 -14.85 26.37 -6.60
CA ARG A 24 -15.41 25.11 -7.11
C ARG A 24 -14.76 23.89 -6.47
N LEU A 25 -13.44 23.93 -6.27
CA LEU A 25 -12.73 22.85 -5.58
C LEU A 25 -13.16 22.75 -4.12
N GLU A 26 -13.35 23.85 -3.41
CA GLU A 26 -13.84 23.85 -2.03
C GLU A 26 -15.24 23.21 -1.90
N GLU A 27 -16.13 23.41 -2.88
CA GLU A 27 -17.44 22.75 -2.90
C GLU A 27 -17.35 21.25 -3.22
N VAL A 28 -16.44 20.84 -4.10
CA VAL A 28 -16.38 19.47 -4.62
C VAL A 28 -15.48 18.56 -3.75
N ILE A 29 -14.39 19.09 -3.18
CA ILE A 29 -13.41 18.31 -2.42
C ILE A 29 -14.05 17.47 -1.29
N PRO A 30 -14.96 18.00 -0.45
CA PRO A 30 -15.58 17.21 0.62
C PRO A 30 -16.43 16.03 0.11
N SER A 31 -16.92 16.10 -1.12
CA SER A 31 -17.68 15.00 -1.75
C SER A 31 -16.78 13.91 -2.36
N LEU A 32 -15.52 14.25 -2.65
CA LEU A 32 -14.53 13.34 -3.24
C LEU A 32 -13.60 12.73 -2.19
N VAL A 33 -13.34 13.47 -1.11
CA VAL A 33 -12.43 13.10 -0.04
C VAL A 33 -13.23 13.06 1.25
N ASN A 34 -13.41 11.86 1.79
CA ASN A 34 -13.91 11.72 3.15
C ASN A 34 -12.88 12.35 4.10
N LEU A 35 -13.21 13.52 4.65
CA LEU A 35 -12.37 14.23 5.62
C LEU A 35 -12.20 13.43 6.90
N ASP A 36 -13.21 12.64 7.25
CA ASP A 36 -13.19 11.79 8.43
C ASP A 36 -12.77 10.35 8.08
N GLN A 37 -11.46 10.12 8.11
CA GLN A 37 -10.91 8.77 7.98
C GLN A 37 -11.12 7.94 9.26
N LEU A 38 -11.50 8.58 10.38
CA LEU A 38 -11.63 7.95 11.69
C LEU A 38 -12.82 6.99 11.76
N ASP A 39 -13.82 7.14 10.89
CA ASP A 39 -14.97 6.25 10.81
C ASP A 39 -14.70 4.95 10.04
N THR A 40 -13.52 4.81 9.43
CA THR A 40 -13.16 3.62 8.68
C THR A 40 -12.17 2.76 9.45
N LYS A 41 -12.27 1.43 9.29
CA LYS A 41 -11.30 0.52 9.90
C LYS A 41 -9.87 0.73 9.38
N TYR A 42 -9.71 1.24 8.14
CA TYR A 42 -8.46 1.17 7.37
C TYR A 42 -7.24 1.78 8.08
N ILE A 43 -7.43 2.85 8.83
CA ILE A 43 -6.33 3.51 9.56
C ILE A 43 -5.94 2.79 10.86
N TYR A 44 -6.80 1.90 11.37
CA TYR A 44 -6.59 1.19 12.63
C TYR A 44 -6.13 -0.26 12.43
N VAL A 45 -6.32 -0.85 11.23
CA VAL A 45 -5.97 -2.26 11.01
C VAL A 45 -4.46 -2.42 10.80
N CYS A 46 -3.87 -3.37 11.53
CA CYS A 46 -2.53 -3.86 11.25
C CYS A 46 -2.62 -5.11 10.36
N HIS A 47 -1.84 -5.12 9.29
CA HIS A 47 -1.71 -6.30 8.43
C HIS A 47 -0.99 -7.45 9.15
N ALA A 48 -1.19 -8.68 8.66
CA ALA A 48 -0.60 -9.87 9.26
C ALA A 48 0.94 -9.81 9.25
N GLU A 49 1.53 -9.24 8.19
CA GLU A 49 2.98 -9.10 8.01
C GLU A 49 3.59 -8.18 9.07
N LEU A 50 2.95 -7.04 9.33
CA LEU A 50 3.38 -6.11 10.39
C LEU A 50 3.32 -6.81 11.75
N ASN A 51 2.21 -7.48 12.06
CA ASN A 51 2.07 -8.21 13.32
C ASN A 51 3.11 -9.31 13.48
N ALA A 52 3.43 -10.06 12.41
CA ALA A 52 4.45 -11.09 12.44
C ALA A 52 5.86 -10.52 12.67
N ILE A 53 6.17 -9.35 12.09
CA ILE A 53 7.47 -8.68 12.28
C ILE A 53 7.63 -8.13 13.71
N MET A 54 6.53 -7.60 14.27
CA MET A 54 6.53 -6.99 15.60
C MET A 54 6.51 -8.04 16.71
N ASN A 55 5.69 -9.09 16.59
CA ASN A 55 5.49 -10.12 17.61
C ASN A 55 6.46 -11.30 17.48
N LYS A 56 7.73 -10.99 17.23
CA LYS A 56 8.80 -11.98 17.19
C LYS A 56 9.40 -12.18 18.58
N ASN A 57 9.76 -13.42 18.90
CA ASN A 57 10.55 -13.75 20.09
C ASN A 57 12.06 -13.83 19.77
N SER A 58 12.52 -12.93 18.91
CA SER A 58 13.89 -12.86 18.39
C SER A 58 14.35 -11.40 18.33
N ALA A 59 15.65 -11.16 18.48
CA ALA A 59 16.22 -9.82 18.39
C ALA A 59 16.05 -9.22 16.98
N ASP A 60 16.22 -10.02 15.93
CA ASP A 60 16.02 -9.62 14.54
C ASP A 60 15.39 -10.73 13.68
N LEU A 61 15.11 -10.40 12.41
CA LEU A 61 14.55 -11.30 11.40
C LEU A 61 15.48 -11.42 10.19
N LYS A 62 16.76 -11.10 10.36
CA LYS A 62 17.69 -11.03 9.24
C LYS A 62 17.90 -12.42 8.67
N GLY A 63 17.67 -12.59 7.37
CA GLY A 63 17.79 -13.89 6.72
C GLY A 63 16.63 -14.87 6.95
N CYS A 64 15.54 -14.44 7.60
CA CYS A 64 14.30 -15.21 7.69
C CYS A 64 13.48 -15.15 6.39
N SER A 65 12.63 -16.16 6.17
CA SER A 65 11.61 -16.17 5.12
C SER A 65 10.24 -15.96 5.76
N ILE A 66 9.39 -15.14 5.15
CA ILE A 66 8.00 -14.92 5.61
C ILE A 66 7.01 -15.68 4.73
N TYR A 67 6.06 -16.37 5.36
CA TYR A 67 4.98 -17.07 4.68
C TYR A 67 3.68 -16.30 4.91
N VAL A 68 3.03 -15.88 3.82
CA VAL A 68 1.82 -15.07 3.85
C VAL A 68 0.72 -15.68 2.99
N THR A 69 -0.53 -15.50 3.39
CA THR A 69 -1.68 -16.03 2.63
C THR A 69 -1.99 -15.17 1.40
N LEU A 70 -1.72 -13.88 1.45
CA LEU A 70 -1.92 -12.92 0.36
C LEU A 70 -0.62 -12.16 0.10
N PHE A 71 -0.34 -11.83 -1.16
CA PHE A 71 0.85 -11.06 -1.52
C PHE A 71 0.90 -9.72 -0.77
N PRO A 72 2.07 -9.32 -0.20
CA PRO A 72 2.15 -8.13 0.64
C PRO A 72 1.87 -6.83 -0.11
N CYS A 73 1.21 -5.88 0.54
CA CYS A 73 1.08 -4.51 0.03
C CYS A 73 2.41 -3.74 0.09
N ASN A 74 2.48 -2.56 -0.52
CA ASN A 74 3.67 -1.72 -0.54
C ASN A 74 4.17 -1.31 0.85
N GLU A 75 3.28 -1.04 1.80
CA GLU A 75 3.70 -0.68 3.16
C GLU A 75 4.31 -1.88 3.90
N CYS A 76 3.71 -3.07 3.75
CA CYS A 76 4.29 -4.30 4.31
C CYS A 76 5.61 -4.68 3.63
N ALA A 77 5.75 -4.43 2.32
CA ALA A 77 6.98 -4.66 1.60
C ALA A 77 8.15 -3.84 2.16
N LYS A 78 7.93 -2.55 2.47
CA LYS A 78 8.93 -1.71 3.15
C LYS A 78 9.38 -2.34 4.47
N LEU A 79 8.43 -2.79 5.30
CA LEU A 79 8.74 -3.41 6.59
C LEU A 79 9.54 -4.70 6.44
N ILE A 80 9.16 -5.57 5.51
CA ILE A 80 9.86 -6.83 5.21
C ILE A 80 11.31 -6.56 4.77
N ILE A 81 11.51 -5.59 3.89
CA ILE A 81 12.84 -5.17 3.42
C ILE A 81 13.67 -4.63 4.59
N GLN A 82 13.12 -3.72 5.37
CA GLN A 82 13.82 -3.09 6.50
C GLN A 82 14.11 -4.08 7.63
N ALA A 83 13.27 -5.12 7.80
CA ALA A 83 13.52 -6.21 8.74
C ALA A 83 14.68 -7.14 8.32
N GLY A 84 15.21 -6.99 7.10
CA GLY A 84 16.33 -7.78 6.60
C GLY A 84 15.97 -9.21 6.20
N MET A 85 14.69 -9.47 5.92
CA MET A 85 14.22 -10.79 5.47
C MET A 85 14.78 -11.12 4.09
N LYS A 86 14.97 -12.42 3.80
CA LYS A 86 15.57 -12.88 2.55
C LYS A 86 14.58 -13.37 1.50
N GLU A 87 13.34 -13.66 1.87
CA GLU A 87 12.38 -14.28 0.95
C GLU A 87 10.93 -14.05 1.41
N VAL A 88 10.05 -13.85 0.44
CA VAL A 88 8.59 -13.81 0.64
C VAL A 88 7.94 -14.99 -0.06
N VAL A 89 7.22 -15.81 0.68
CA VAL A 89 6.45 -16.94 0.13
C VAL A 89 4.97 -16.64 0.31
N TYR A 90 4.22 -16.56 -0.78
CA TYR A 90 2.81 -16.17 -0.76
C TYR A 90 1.91 -17.26 -1.31
N LEU A 91 0.70 -17.42 -0.76
CA LEU A 91 -0.29 -18.39 -1.27
C LEU A 91 -1.13 -17.85 -2.42
N CYS A 92 -1.51 -16.57 -2.39
CA CYS A 92 -2.40 -15.96 -3.38
C CYS A 92 -1.95 -14.56 -3.76
N ASP A 93 -2.12 -14.20 -5.03
CA ASP A 93 -1.85 -12.85 -5.58
C ASP A 93 -3.06 -12.32 -6.37
N LYS A 94 -4.25 -12.35 -5.73
CA LYS A 94 -5.50 -11.88 -6.37
C LYS A 94 -5.51 -10.40 -6.76
N TYR A 95 -4.65 -9.57 -6.15
CA TYR A 95 -4.56 -8.14 -6.42
C TYR A 95 -3.31 -7.76 -7.21
N HIS A 96 -2.78 -8.71 -8.01
CA HIS A 96 -1.55 -8.52 -8.78
C HIS A 96 -1.53 -7.25 -9.66
N GLY A 97 -2.70 -6.79 -10.10
CA GLY A 97 -2.88 -5.61 -10.94
C GLY A 97 -2.97 -4.29 -10.18
N SER A 98 -3.14 -4.30 -8.85
CA SER A 98 -3.25 -3.07 -8.07
C SER A 98 -1.92 -2.31 -8.01
N LEU A 99 -1.98 -0.99 -7.86
CA LEU A 99 -0.79 -0.15 -7.81
C LEU A 99 0.08 -0.49 -6.59
N GLU A 100 -0.56 -0.85 -5.47
CA GLU A 100 0.08 -1.27 -4.22
C GLU A 100 0.92 -2.53 -4.44
N THR A 101 0.33 -3.55 -5.07
CA THR A 101 1.03 -4.81 -5.37
C THR A 101 2.15 -4.63 -6.39
N GLN A 102 1.91 -3.82 -7.42
CA GLN A 102 2.94 -3.50 -8.41
C GLN A 102 4.12 -2.75 -7.77
N ALA A 103 3.85 -1.80 -6.88
CA ALA A 103 4.87 -1.09 -6.11
C ALA A 103 5.64 -2.06 -5.20
N ALA A 104 4.96 -2.93 -4.46
CA ALA A 104 5.60 -3.96 -3.62
C ALA A 104 6.53 -4.87 -4.43
N LYS A 105 6.07 -5.38 -5.59
CA LYS A 105 6.90 -6.19 -6.49
C LYS A 105 8.14 -5.44 -6.98
N ARG A 106 8.02 -4.15 -7.31
CA ARG A 106 9.17 -3.32 -7.71
C ARG A 106 10.16 -3.16 -6.55
N MET A 107 9.67 -2.90 -5.35
CA MET A 107 10.50 -2.77 -4.14
C MET A 107 11.27 -4.07 -3.86
N PHE A 108 10.60 -5.22 -3.85
CA PHE A 108 11.28 -6.51 -3.63
C PHE A 108 12.33 -6.82 -4.69
N LYS A 109 12.04 -6.56 -5.97
CA LYS A 109 13.01 -6.72 -7.06
C LYS A 109 14.24 -5.83 -6.87
N GLN A 110 14.05 -4.56 -6.50
CA GLN A 110 15.15 -3.63 -6.25
C GLN A 110 15.98 -4.01 -5.02
N ALA A 111 15.32 -4.47 -3.95
CA ALA A 111 15.96 -4.96 -2.74
C ALA A 111 16.59 -6.35 -2.90
N LYS A 112 16.43 -7.00 -4.08
CA LYS A 112 16.89 -8.37 -4.36
C LYS A 112 16.33 -9.42 -3.40
N ILE A 113 15.10 -9.22 -2.94
CA ILE A 113 14.37 -10.19 -2.12
C ILE A 113 13.52 -11.05 -3.07
N PRO A 114 13.84 -12.33 -3.28
CA PRO A 114 12.99 -13.23 -4.04
C PRO A 114 11.60 -13.35 -3.40
N PHE A 115 10.60 -13.44 -4.27
CA PHE A 115 9.25 -13.81 -3.87
C PHE A 115 8.75 -14.94 -4.77
N ARG A 116 8.06 -15.91 -4.19
CA ARG A 116 7.50 -17.04 -4.93
C ARG A 116 6.14 -17.46 -4.40
N GLU A 117 5.34 -18.00 -5.28
CA GLU A 117 4.08 -18.64 -4.91
C GLU A 117 4.35 -19.95 -4.17
N PHE A 118 3.55 -20.24 -3.16
CA PHE A 118 3.57 -21.50 -2.42
C PHE A 118 2.77 -22.54 -3.21
N PRO A 119 3.37 -23.68 -3.62
CA PRO A 119 2.63 -24.77 -4.24
C PRO A 119 2.06 -25.71 -3.15
N PRO A 120 0.77 -25.63 -2.79
CA PRO A 120 0.19 -26.54 -1.82
C PRO A 120 0.18 -27.97 -2.38
N LYS A 121 0.68 -28.94 -1.61
CA LYS A 121 0.55 -30.37 -1.93
C LYS A 121 -0.85 -30.90 -1.62
N GLU A 122 -1.43 -30.36 -0.56
CA GLU A 122 -2.77 -30.70 -0.06
C GLU A 122 -3.56 -29.40 0.10
N THR A 123 -4.86 -29.46 -0.21
CA THR A 123 -5.76 -28.30 -0.13
C THR A 123 -6.30 -28.07 1.28
N GLU A 124 -6.22 -29.08 2.14
CA GLU A 124 -6.78 -29.07 3.49
C GLU A 124 -5.83 -29.79 4.45
N VAL A 125 -5.72 -29.26 5.67
CA VAL A 125 -4.99 -29.91 6.77
C VAL A 125 -5.94 -29.99 7.96
N VAL A 126 -6.32 -31.21 8.35
CA VAL A 126 -7.26 -31.44 9.45
C VAL A 126 -6.52 -31.70 10.76
N LEU A 127 -6.65 -30.79 11.72
CA LEU A 127 -6.08 -30.95 13.06
C LEU A 127 -7.08 -31.68 13.96
N LYS A 128 -6.77 -32.93 14.34
CA LYS A 128 -7.56 -33.71 15.31
C LYS A 128 -6.94 -33.58 16.70
N LEU A 129 -7.55 -32.78 17.55
CA LEU A 129 -7.14 -32.62 18.94
C LEU A 129 -7.75 -33.74 19.80
N LYS A 130 -6.95 -34.32 20.70
CA LYS A 130 -7.47 -35.19 21.76
C LYS A 130 -7.61 -34.35 23.02
N SER A 131 -8.79 -34.36 23.63
CA SER A 131 -8.96 -33.82 24.99
C SER A 131 -8.12 -34.66 25.95
N VAL A 132 -7.25 -33.99 26.71
CA VAL A 132 -6.49 -34.57 27.82
C VAL A 132 -7.34 -34.51 29.07
#